data_AF-A0A1U7ZUD9-F1
#
_entry.id   AF-A0A1U7ZUD9-F1
#
_cell.length_a   1.000
_cell.length_b   1.000
_cell.length_c   1.000
_cell.angle_alpha   90.00
_cell.angle_beta   90.00
_cell.angle_gamma   90.00
#
_symmetry.space_group_name_H-M   'P 1'
#
loop_
_entity.id
_entity.type
_entity.pdbx_description
1 polymer ?
#
loop_
_entity_poly.entity_id
_entity_poly.type
_entity_poly.pdbx_seq_one_letter_code
_entity_poly.pdbx_strand_id
1 'polypeptide(L)'
;MLPQQLPFITMSSSFRWFFGYSSDPVEADLGSIWKALSFAKAQGWNSICVQSDARNVILALNDGLSLPWKYNVWVDKIQNLKSSFASVNFLFIPRTVNQAAHLLAQKAKSFL
;
A
#
# COMPACT_ATOMS: atom_id res chain seq x y z
N MET A 1 4.06 26.86 14.15
CA MET A 1 4.78 25.84 13.37
C MET A 1 3.80 24.71 13.10
N LEU A 2 3.24 24.65 11.88
CA LEU A 2 2.30 23.59 11.50
C LEU A 2 3.08 22.27 11.37
N PRO A 3 2.60 21.14 11.93
CA PRO A 3 3.27 19.86 11.75
C PRO A 3 3.28 19.54 10.26
N GLN A 4 4.46 19.22 9.73
CA GLN A 4 4.58 18.80 8.34
C GLN A 4 3.65 17.60 8.12
N GLN A 5 2.59 17.80 7.34
CA GLN A 5 1.80 16.71 6.79
C GLN A 5 2.75 15.90 5.92
N LEU A 6 3.19 14.75 6.44
CA LEU A 6 3.86 13.74 5.65
C LEU A 6 2.99 13.44 4.42
N PRO A 7 3.57 13.27 3.22
CA PRO A 7 2.78 12.85 2.07
C PRO A 7 2.21 11.45 2.35
N PHE A 8 0.89 11.38 2.56
CA PHE A 8 0.17 10.14 2.83
C PHE A 8 -0.23 9.48 1.51
N ILE A 9 0.21 8.24 1.27
CA ILE A 9 -0.33 7.41 0.18
C ILE A 9 -1.33 6.44 0.81
N THR A 10 -2.62 6.78 0.70
CA THR A 10 -3.69 5.87 1.11
C THR A 10 -3.98 4.87 0.00
N MET A 11 -3.70 3.58 0.24
CA MET A 11 -4.07 2.50 -0.68
C MET A 11 -5.37 1.85 -0.20
N SER A 12 -6.49 2.20 -0.84
CA SER A 12 -7.77 1.50 -0.70
C SER A 12 -7.88 0.37 -1.71
N SER A 13 -8.77 -0.59 -1.49
CA SER A 13 -9.21 -1.57 -2.50
C SER A 13 -9.68 -0.90 -3.81
N SER A 14 -10.07 0.37 -3.74
CA SER A 14 -10.36 1.28 -4.85
C SER A 14 -9.14 1.65 -5.71
N PHE A 15 -7.95 1.71 -5.13
CA PHE A 15 -6.68 2.01 -5.80
C PHE A 15 -6.11 0.82 -6.58
N ARG A 16 -6.69 -0.38 -6.38
CA ARG A 16 -6.33 -1.63 -7.08
C ARG A 16 -6.49 -1.52 -8.60
N TRP A 17 -7.37 -0.65 -9.09
CA TRP A 17 -7.62 -0.46 -10.53
C TRP A 17 -6.51 0.33 -11.27
N PHE A 18 -5.71 1.13 -10.57
CA PHE A 18 -4.63 1.91 -11.21
C PHE A 18 -3.33 1.12 -11.41
N PHE A 19 -3.14 -0.01 -10.71
CA PHE A 19 -1.80 -0.60 -10.56
C PHE A 19 -1.67 -2.08 -10.98
N GLY A 20 -2.73 -2.72 -11.47
CA GLY A 20 -2.67 -4.00 -12.16
C GLY A 20 -3.54 -5.09 -11.52
N TYR A 21 -4.19 -5.88 -12.37
CA TYR A 21 -5.03 -7.02 -12.00
C TYR A 21 -4.16 -8.27 -11.79
N SER A 22 -3.86 -8.64 -10.53
CA SER A 22 -3.54 -10.04 -10.22
C SER A 22 -4.80 -10.73 -9.71
N SER A 23 -5.04 -11.96 -10.15
CA SER A 23 -6.13 -12.83 -9.66
C SER A 23 -5.95 -13.19 -8.19
N ASP A 24 -4.72 -13.07 -7.67
CA ASP A 24 -4.39 -13.30 -6.27
C ASP A 24 -4.44 -11.97 -5.49
N PRO A 25 -5.39 -11.81 -4.54
CA PRO A 25 -5.57 -10.54 -3.83
C PRO A 25 -4.34 -10.13 -3.01
N VAL A 26 -3.56 -11.09 -2.49
CA VAL A 26 -2.35 -10.81 -1.70
C VAL A 26 -1.24 -10.28 -2.60
N GLU A 27 -1.08 -10.88 -3.78
CA GLU A 27 -0.11 -10.41 -4.76
C GLU A 27 -0.47 -9.02 -5.28
N ALA A 28 -1.76 -8.76 -5.55
CA ALA A 28 -2.24 -7.45 -5.97
C ALA A 28 -1.92 -6.37 -4.93
N ASP A 29 -2.09 -6.66 -3.63
CA ASP A 29 -1.78 -5.72 -2.55
C ASP A 29 -0.27 -5.49 -2.40
N LEU A 30 0.55 -6.55 -2.45
CA LEU A 30 2.01 -6.44 -2.43
C LEU A 30 2.53 -5.63 -3.63
N GLY A 31 2.05 -5.94 -4.84
CA GLY A 31 2.43 -5.22 -6.06
C GLY A 31 2.03 -3.74 -6.02
N SER A 32 0.85 -3.44 -5.46
CA SER A 32 0.39 -2.07 -5.25
C SER A 32 1.32 -1.31 -4.30
N ILE A 33 1.67 -1.90 -3.15
CA ILE A 33 2.60 -1.30 -2.17
C ILE A 33 3.98 -1.05 -2.80
N TRP A 34 4.52 -2.02 -3.53
CA TRP A 34 5.80 -1.88 -4.21
C TRP A 34 5.79 -0.73 -5.23
N LYS A 35 4.72 -0.59 -6.02
CA LYS A 35 4.58 0.53 -6.97
C LYS A 35 4.43 1.87 -6.27
N ALA A 36 3.66 1.94 -5.17
CA ALA A 36 3.52 3.16 -4.38
C ALA A 36 4.87 3.64 -3.82
N LEU A 37 5.66 2.73 -3.26
CA LEU A 37 7.02 3.04 -2.81
C LEU A 37 7.91 3.45 -3.99
N SER A 38 7.82 2.78 -5.14
CA SER A 38 8.64 3.11 -6.31
C SER A 38 8.32 4.51 -6.84
N PHE A 39 7.03 4.86 -6.86
CA PHE A 39 6.57 6.20 -7.21
C PHE A 39 7.10 7.25 -6.23
N ALA A 40 6.98 6.99 -4.93
CA ALA A 40 7.47 7.92 -3.92
C ALA A 40 9.00 8.11 -3.96
N LYS A 41 9.75 7.04 -4.27
CA LYS A 41 11.20 7.13 -4.54
C LYS A 41 11.50 8.03 -5.74
N ALA A 42 10.75 7.87 -6.84
CA ALA A 42 10.89 8.71 -8.02
C ALA A 42 10.54 10.18 -7.76
N GLN A 43 9.65 10.46 -6.81
CA GLN A 43 9.32 11.82 -6.34
C GLN A 43 10.31 12.37 -5.30
N GLY A 44 11.34 11.60 -4.91
CA GLY A 44 12.34 12.03 -3.93
C GLY A 44 11.81 12.15 -2.50
N TRP A 45 10.75 11.41 -2.15
CA TRP A 45 10.21 11.44 -0.78
C TRP A 45 11.10 10.64 0.16
N ASN A 46 11.41 11.20 1.34
CA ASN A 46 12.24 10.52 2.34
C ASN A 46 11.42 9.81 3.43
N SER A 47 10.15 10.19 3.60
CA SER A 47 9.26 9.65 4.63
C SER A 47 7.89 9.38 4.06
N ILE A 48 7.42 8.14 4.19
CA ILE A 48 6.19 7.66 3.56
C ILE A 48 5.33 6.91 4.58
N CYS A 49 4.03 7.16 4.53
CA CYS A 49 3.05 6.34 5.21
C CYS A 49 2.22 5.59 4.16
N VAL A 50 2.29 4.26 4.19
CA VAL A 50 1.53 3.37 3.33
C VAL A 50 0.38 2.80 4.14
N GLN A 51 -0.85 3.10 3.71
CA GLN A 51 -2.06 2.60 4.36
C GLN A 51 -2.71 1.54 3.48
N SER A 52 -3.06 0.37 4.04
CA SER A 52 -3.74 -0.71 3.30
C SER A 52 -4.83 -1.37 4.15
N ASP A 53 -5.88 -1.86 3.49
CA ASP A 53 -6.91 -2.71 4.10
C ASP A 53 -6.52 -4.20 4.14
N ALA A 54 -5.32 -4.55 3.67
CA ALA A 54 -4.80 -5.91 3.63
C ALA A 54 -4.02 -6.25 4.92
N ARG A 55 -4.74 -6.63 5.99
CA ARG A 55 -4.13 -6.90 7.31
C ARG A 55 -2.95 -7.87 7.25
N ASN A 56 -3.11 -8.98 6.52
CA ASN A 56 -2.08 -10.02 6.43
C ASN A 56 -0.78 -9.50 5.78
N VAL A 57 -0.90 -8.63 4.78
CA VAL A 57 0.24 -8.03 4.09
C VAL A 57 0.93 -7.01 4.99
N ILE A 58 0.16 -6.17 5.69
CA ILE A 58 0.72 -5.20 6.65
C ILE A 58 1.45 -5.91 7.80
N LEU A 59 0.87 -6.98 8.36
CA LEU A 59 1.51 -7.79 9.39
C LEU A 59 2.79 -8.48 8.86
N ALA A 60 2.78 -8.97 7.62
CA ALA A 60 3.97 -9.55 7.01
C ALA A 60 5.11 -8.52 6.84
N LEU A 61 4.78 -7.28 6.50
CA LEU A 61 5.75 -6.21 6.28
C LEU A 61 6.28 -5.57 7.58
N ASN A 62 5.46 -5.51 8.62
CA ASN A 62 5.84 -4.96 9.93
C ASN A 62 6.46 -6.00 10.86
N ASP A 63 5.78 -7.14 11.04
CA ASP A 63 6.07 -8.11 12.10
C ASP A 63 6.76 -9.37 11.56
N GLY A 64 6.99 -9.45 10.25
CA GLY A 64 7.62 -10.61 9.61
C GLY A 64 6.72 -11.84 9.56
N LEU A 65 5.39 -11.66 9.62
CA LEU A 65 4.44 -12.76 9.50
C LEU A 65 4.71 -13.56 8.21
N SER A 66 4.86 -14.88 8.36
CA SER A 66 5.21 -15.75 7.25
C SER A 66 4.07 -15.83 6.25
N LEU A 67 4.28 -15.28 5.06
CA LEU A 67 3.43 -15.50 3.90
C LEU A 67 3.88 -16.77 3.17
N PRO A 68 3.00 -17.39 2.36
CA PRO A 68 3.40 -18.46 1.46
C PRO A 68 4.64 -18.08 0.65
N TRP A 69 5.54 -19.04 0.44
CA TRP A 69 6.86 -18.83 -0.18
C TRP A 69 6.82 -18.05 -1.50
N LYS A 70 5.75 -18.20 -2.29
CA LYS A 70 5.52 -17.47 -3.54
C LYS A 70 5.50 -15.95 -3.39
N TYR A 71 5.20 -15.43 -2.21
CA TYR A 71 5.16 -13.99 -1.92
C TYR A 71 6.45 -13.44 -1.32
N ASN A 72 7.39 -14.30 -0.90
CA ASN A 72 8.65 -13.84 -0.29
C ASN A 72 9.42 -12.93 -1.25
N VAL A 73 9.44 -13.27 -2.55
CA VAL A 73 10.05 -12.42 -3.59
C VAL A 73 9.48 -11.00 -3.58
N TRP A 74 8.18 -10.85 -3.35
CA TRP A 74 7.52 -9.55 -3.26
C TRP A 74 7.85 -8.83 -1.96
N VAL A 75 7.85 -9.55 -0.83
CA VAL A 75 8.22 -9.00 0.48
C VAL A 75 9.66 -8.48 0.44
N ASP A 76 10.60 -9.26 -0.09
CA ASP A 76 12.00 -8.87 -0.20
C ASP A 76 12.19 -7.63 -1.07
N LYS A 77 11.48 -7.55 -2.21
CA LYS A 77 11.47 -6.36 -3.07
C LYS A 77 10.99 -5.12 -2.33
N ILE A 78 9.92 -5.25 -1.52
CA ILE A 78 9.37 -4.15 -0.75
C ILE A 78 10.33 -3.73 0.37
N GLN A 79 10.91 -4.68 1.11
CA GLN A 79 11.86 -4.38 2.18
C GLN A 79 13.16 -3.75 1.64
N ASN A 80 13.67 -4.21 0.51
CA ASN A 80 14.82 -3.60 -0.17
C ASN A 80 14.52 -2.17 -0.64
N LEU A 81 13.29 -1.90 -1.04
CA LEU A 81 12.90 -0.54 -1.42
C LEU A 81 12.69 0.34 -0.19
N LYS A 82 12.14 -0.22 0.89
CA LYS A 82 11.95 0.42 2.19
C LYS A 82 13.25 0.98 2.75
N SER A 83 14.36 0.24 2.62
CA SER A 83 15.68 0.68 3.10
C SER A 83 16.24 1.90 2.37
N SER A 84 15.69 2.27 1.20
CA SER A 84 16.04 3.50 0.49
C SER A 84 15.41 4.76 1.11
N PHE A 85 14.51 4.62 2.08
CA PHE A 85 13.81 5.72 2.72
C PHE A 85 14.29 5.93 4.16
N ALA A 86 14.20 7.16 4.66
CA ALA A 86 14.52 7.46 6.05
C ALA A 86 13.45 6.91 7.01
N SER A 87 12.18 6.88 6.57
CA SER A 87 11.09 6.31 7.35
C SER A 87 9.97 5.80 6.45
N VAL A 88 9.51 4.57 6.72
CA VAL A 88 8.33 3.99 6.07
C VAL A 88 7.47 3.34 7.13
N ASN A 89 6.23 3.80 7.23
CA ASN A 89 5.24 3.23 8.14
C ASN A 89 4.14 2.52 7.36
N PHE A 90 3.92 1.24 7.67
CA PHE A 90 2.80 0.47 7.13
C PHE A 90 1.67 0.46 8.16
N LEU A 91 0.52 1.03 7.79
CA LEU A 91 -0.66 1.11 8.65
C LEU A 91 -1.80 0.29 8.06
N PHE A 92 -2.37 -0.59 8.89
CA PHE A 92 -3.61 -1.25 8.55
C PHE A 92 -4.77 -0.29 8.83
N ILE A 93 -5.59 -0.03 7.83
CA ILE A 93 -6.82 0.76 7.99
C ILE A 93 -8.03 -0.12 7.66
N PRO A 94 -8.94 -0.37 8.62
CA PRO A 94 -10.14 -1.13 8.35
C PRO A 94 -11.01 -0.40 7.32
N ARG A 95 -11.62 -1.16 6.40
CA ARG A 95 -12.45 -0.63 5.29
C ARG A 95 -13.55 0.33 5.73
N THR A 96 -14.04 0.19 6.95
CA THR A 96 -15.03 1.08 7.58
C THR A 96 -14.53 2.52 7.72
N VAL A 97 -13.23 2.73 7.97
CA VAL A 97 -12.59 4.05 8.03
C VAL A 97 -12.21 4.55 6.62
N ASN A 98 -12.07 3.62 5.67
CA ASN A 98 -11.81 3.91 4.26
C ASN A 98 -13.10 4.10 3.43
N GLN A 99 -14.24 4.35 4.09
CA GLN A 99 -15.53 4.59 3.43
C GLN A 99 -15.44 5.70 2.40
N ALA A 100 -14.66 6.76 2.63
CA ALA A 100 -14.47 7.83 1.65
C ALA A 100 -13.88 7.32 0.31
N ALA A 101 -12.87 6.46 0.36
CA ALA A 101 -12.29 5.86 -0.86
C ALA A 101 -13.18 4.74 -1.44
N HIS A 102 -13.90 4.00 -0.59
CA HIS A 102 -14.86 2.99 -1.04
C HIS A 102 -16.04 3.63 -1.78
N LEU A 103 -16.61 4.71 -1.24
CA LEU A 103 -17.68 5.50 -1.86
C LEU A 103 -17.19 6.14 -3.17
N LEU A 104 -15.94 6.62 -3.24
CA LEU A 104 -15.36 7.16 -4.46
C LEU A 104 -15.25 6.11 -5.58
N ALA A 105 -14.80 4.88 -5.27
CA ALA A 105 -14.76 3.82 -6.27
C ALA A 105 -16.14 3.24 -6.60
N GLN A 106 -17.05 3.19 -5.64
CA GLN A 106 -18.41 2.74 -5.89
C GLN A 106 -19.12 3.71 -6.83
N LYS A 107 -18.93 5.03 -6.63
CA LYS A 107 -19.41 6.04 -7.58
C LYS A 107 -18.72 5.93 -8.94
N ALA A 108 -17.41 5.75 -9.00
CA ALA A 108 -16.70 5.60 -10.29
C ALA A 108 -17.18 4.38 -11.08
N LYS A 109 -17.54 3.28 -10.40
CA LYS A 109 -18.13 2.08 -11.02
C LYS A 109 -19.55 2.27 -11.56
N SER A 110 -20.31 3.24 -11.06
CA SER A 110 -21.70 3.47 -11.49
C SER A 110 -21.83 4.45 -12.67
N PHE A 111 -20.71 4.98 -13.18
CA PHE A 111 -20.68 5.87 -14.36
C PHE A 111 -20.19 5.19 -15.64
N LEU A 112 -19.94 3.88 -15.59
CA LEU A 112 -19.80 3.00 -16.76
C LEU A 112 -21.05 2.13 -16.88
#